data_AF-A0A1I1UHD8-F1
#
_entry.id   AF-A0A1I1UHD8-F1
#
_cell.length_a   1.000
_cell.length_b   1.000
_cell.length_c   1.000
_cell.angle_alpha   90.00
_cell.angle_beta   90.00
_cell.angle_gamma   90.00
#
_symmetry.space_group_name_H-M   'P 1'
#
loop_
_entity.id
_entity.type
_entity.pdbx_description
1 polymer ?
#
loop_
_entity_poly.entity_id
_entity_poly.type
_entity_poly.pdbx_seq_one_letter_code
_entity_poly.pdbx_strand_id
1 'polypeptide(L)'
;MKLTGLEPLYNSMIEQNLQRVKFSITINKAVFSIIYIIDSTPHALAIGVRNKNLFFEVAVKEGFVINPYLGDTYGAICEALGLTSSPSQPFSPKKFYEEINSRIPNTTSPRQIPKPRDFAPYRKDVEEPEKIYFYDWRDNTIRGDKVRPKNLAKTKQWLSEEAYKMCKTYNISSCWTADPSKEKEFTLPR
;
A
#
# COMPACT_ATOMS: atom_id res chain seq x y z
N MET A 1 -8.67 -17.93 2.07
CA MET A 1 -9.62 -17.81 0.94
C MET A 1 -8.89 -17.23 -0.26
N LYS A 2 -9.40 -17.40 -1.49
CA LYS A 2 -8.79 -16.87 -2.72
C LYS A 2 -9.51 -15.59 -3.16
N LEU A 3 -8.74 -14.57 -3.53
CA LEU A 3 -9.24 -13.33 -4.15
C LEU A 3 -9.07 -13.42 -5.67
N THR A 4 -10.00 -14.10 -6.35
CA THR A 4 -9.96 -14.31 -7.80
C THR A 4 -9.99 -13.02 -8.62
N GLY A 5 -10.56 -11.93 -8.09
CA GLY A 5 -10.56 -10.62 -8.74
C GLY A 5 -9.17 -10.00 -8.89
N LEU A 6 -8.17 -10.46 -8.11
CA LEU A 6 -6.78 -10.02 -8.28
C LEU A 6 -6.12 -10.58 -9.55
N GLU A 7 -6.63 -11.67 -10.11
CA GLU A 7 -6.04 -12.31 -11.28
C GLU A 7 -6.09 -11.44 -12.55
N PRO A 8 -7.26 -10.91 -12.98
CA PRO A 8 -7.30 -9.99 -14.11
C PRO A 8 -6.55 -8.67 -13.81
N LEU A 9 -6.65 -8.14 -12.59
CA LEU A 9 -5.91 -6.95 -12.19
C LEU A 9 -4.39 -7.16 -12.31
N TYR A 10 -3.89 -8.29 -11.80
CA TYR A 10 -2.48 -8.67 -11.87
C TYR A 10 -2.01 -8.75 -13.33
N ASN A 11 -2.76 -9.43 -14.21
CA ASN A 11 -2.41 -9.50 -15.62
C ASN A 11 -2.33 -8.11 -16.25
N SER A 12 -3.31 -7.24 -15.98
CA SER A 12 -3.31 -5.86 -16.46
C SER A 12 -2.15 -5.02 -15.91
N MET A 13 -1.69 -5.30 -14.68
CA MET A 13 -0.49 -4.68 -14.11
C MET A 13 0.78 -5.13 -14.85
N ILE A 14 0.93 -6.43 -15.10
CA ILE A 14 2.08 -6.99 -15.81
C ILE A 14 2.17 -6.45 -17.24
N GLU A 15 1.05 -6.43 -17.97
CA GLU A 15 0.96 -5.87 -19.34
C GLU A 15 1.43 -4.41 -19.41
N GLN A 16 1.25 -3.65 -18.33
CA GLN A 16 1.59 -2.24 -18.25
C GLN A 16 2.88 -1.96 -17.46
N ASN A 17 3.61 -3.01 -17.07
CA ASN A 17 4.81 -2.92 -16.25
C ASN A 17 4.61 -2.13 -14.94
N LEU A 18 3.47 -2.35 -14.27
CA LEU A 18 3.12 -1.69 -13.01
C LEU A 18 3.38 -2.61 -11.82
N GLN A 19 4.11 -2.12 -10.82
CA GLN A 19 4.42 -2.87 -9.60
C GLN A 19 3.42 -2.61 -8.46
N ARG A 20 2.74 -1.46 -8.49
CA ARG A 20 1.80 -1.04 -7.45
C ARG A 20 0.66 -0.26 -8.07
N VAL A 21 -0.57 -0.55 -7.66
CA VAL A 21 -1.76 0.16 -8.14
C VAL A 21 -2.71 0.44 -7.00
N LYS A 22 -3.37 1.60 -7.04
CA LYS A 22 -4.41 1.99 -6.10
C LYS A 22 -5.79 1.98 -6.73
N PHE A 23 -6.78 1.63 -5.93
CA PHE A 23 -8.18 1.76 -6.27
C PHE A 23 -8.99 2.03 -5.01
N SER A 24 -10.27 2.34 -5.17
CA SER A 24 -11.17 2.53 -4.04
C SER A 24 -12.47 1.80 -4.29
N ILE A 25 -13.02 1.23 -3.24
CA ILE A 25 -14.31 0.55 -3.26
C ILE A 25 -15.17 1.06 -2.12
N THR A 26 -16.48 0.92 -2.28
CA THR A 26 -17.45 1.25 -1.24
C THR A 26 -18.18 -0.02 -0.83
N ILE A 27 -18.20 -0.29 0.48
CA ILE A 27 -18.98 -1.38 1.09
C ILE A 27 -19.86 -0.74 2.16
N ASN A 28 -21.18 -0.88 2.03
CA ASN A 28 -22.17 -0.08 2.77
C ASN A 28 -21.86 1.42 2.66
N LYS A 29 -21.60 2.10 3.79
CA LYS A 29 -21.27 3.52 3.87
C LYS A 29 -19.76 3.80 3.99
N ALA A 30 -18.92 2.76 4.02
CA ALA A 30 -17.48 2.89 4.19
C ALA A 30 -16.75 2.89 2.85
N VAL A 31 -15.83 3.85 2.68
CA VAL A 31 -14.92 3.91 1.53
C VAL A 31 -13.57 3.34 1.92
N PHE A 32 -13.18 2.28 1.22
CA PHE A 32 -11.89 1.61 1.36
C PHE A 32 -10.97 2.08 0.25
N SER A 33 -9.77 2.55 0.61
CA SER A 33 -8.68 2.82 -0.31
C SER A 33 -7.70 1.67 -0.23
N ILE A 34 -7.47 1.02 -1.37
CA ILE A 34 -6.72 -0.23 -1.45
C ILE A 34 -5.54 -0.02 -2.37
N ILE A 35 -4.37 -0.48 -1.95
CA ILE A 35 -3.16 -0.54 -2.77
C ILE A 35 -2.78 -2.01 -2.91
N TYR A 36 -2.66 -2.48 -4.14
CA TYR A 36 -2.11 -3.80 -4.45
C TYR A 36 -0.63 -3.67 -4.81
N ILE A 37 0.21 -4.42 -4.10
CA ILE A 37 1.68 -4.33 -4.13
C ILE A 37 2.20 -5.70 -4.59
N ILE A 38 2.83 -5.76 -5.77
CA ILE A 38 3.35 -7.00 -6.35
C ILE A 38 4.89 -7.07 -6.37
N ASP A 39 5.56 -5.97 -6.01
CA ASP A 39 7.01 -5.94 -5.82
C ASP A 39 7.45 -6.41 -4.41
N SER A 40 6.52 -6.98 -3.62
CA SER A 40 6.80 -7.62 -2.34
C SER A 40 6.60 -9.14 -2.42
N THR A 41 7.31 -9.91 -1.60
CA THR A 41 7.10 -11.36 -1.47
C THR A 41 6.76 -11.71 -0.02
N PRO A 42 5.54 -12.23 0.26
CA PRO A 42 4.40 -12.33 -0.65
C PRO A 42 3.91 -10.95 -1.14
N HIS A 43 3.05 -10.93 -2.16
CA HIS A 43 2.33 -9.72 -2.55
C HIS A 43 1.53 -9.19 -1.34
N ALA A 44 1.09 -7.94 -1.39
CA ALA A 44 0.31 -7.34 -0.30
C ALA A 44 -0.89 -6.53 -0.79
N LEU A 45 -1.99 -6.59 -0.04
CA LEU A 45 -3.07 -5.63 -0.10
C LEU A 45 -3.00 -4.72 1.12
N ALA A 46 -2.68 -3.45 0.89
CA ALA A 46 -2.74 -2.39 1.88
C ALA A 46 -4.14 -1.77 1.85
N ILE A 47 -4.90 -1.90 2.93
CA ILE A 47 -6.33 -1.52 2.98
C ILE A 47 -6.53 -0.44 4.04
N GLY A 48 -6.89 0.76 3.59
CA GLY A 48 -7.21 1.90 4.43
C GLY A 48 -8.70 2.24 4.41
N VAL A 49 -9.24 2.63 5.57
CA VAL A 49 -10.64 3.02 5.72
C VAL A 49 -10.72 4.53 5.96
N ARG A 50 -11.27 5.27 4.98
CA ARG A 50 -11.20 6.74 4.97
C ARG A 50 -11.90 7.41 6.16
N ASN A 51 -12.96 6.81 6.69
CA ASN A 51 -13.76 7.39 7.78
C ASN A 51 -13.29 7.02 9.20
N LYS A 52 -12.26 6.18 9.35
CA LYS A 52 -11.88 5.63 10.67
C LYS A 52 -10.39 5.70 11.02
N ASN A 53 -9.56 6.37 10.21
CA ASN A 53 -8.09 6.36 10.37
C ASN A 53 -7.58 4.92 10.66
N LEU A 54 -8.18 3.95 9.99
CA LEU A 54 -7.91 2.52 10.16
C LEU A 54 -7.15 2.03 8.94
N PHE A 55 -6.14 1.21 9.19
CA PHE A 55 -5.32 0.60 8.16
C PHE A 55 -4.84 -0.79 8.58
N PHE A 56 -4.73 -1.69 7.61
CA PHE A 56 -4.11 -2.99 7.79
C PHE A 56 -3.61 -3.53 6.45
N GLU A 57 -2.68 -4.47 6.52
CA GLU A 57 -2.14 -5.17 5.37
C GLU A 57 -2.50 -6.64 5.41
N VAL A 58 -2.77 -7.19 4.23
CA VAL A 58 -3.06 -8.60 4.04
C VAL A 58 -2.02 -9.17 3.09
N ALA A 59 -1.27 -10.16 3.56
CA ALA A 59 -0.38 -10.93 2.70
C ALA A 59 -1.20 -11.72 1.68
N VAL A 60 -0.91 -11.50 0.40
CA VAL A 60 -1.45 -12.23 -0.74
C VAL A 60 -0.42 -13.26 -1.18
N LYS A 61 -0.61 -14.49 -0.73
CA LYS A 61 0.23 -15.63 -1.10
C LYS A 61 -0.03 -16.05 -2.55
N GLU A 62 0.83 -16.93 -3.04
CA GLU A 62 0.69 -17.57 -4.35
C GLU A 62 -0.73 -18.09 -4.60
N GLY A 63 -1.20 -17.92 -5.85
CA GLY A 63 -2.57 -18.24 -6.23
C GLY A 63 -3.61 -17.25 -5.67
N PHE A 64 -3.20 -16.04 -5.29
CA PHE A 64 -4.06 -14.98 -4.73
C PHE A 64 -4.75 -15.39 -3.41
N VAL A 65 -4.06 -16.16 -2.59
CA VAL A 65 -4.59 -16.70 -1.33
C VAL A 65 -4.30 -15.75 -0.16
N ILE A 66 -5.33 -15.42 0.61
CA ILE A 66 -5.24 -14.60 1.83
C ILE A 66 -5.74 -15.36 3.06
N ASN A 67 -5.27 -14.93 4.24
CA ASN A 67 -5.91 -15.22 5.52
C ASN A 67 -6.98 -14.14 5.80
N PRO A 68 -8.27 -14.50 5.93
CA PRO A 68 -9.33 -13.52 6.17
C PRO A 68 -9.41 -13.03 7.63
N TYR A 69 -8.50 -13.46 8.51
CA TYR A 69 -8.48 -13.02 9.90
C TYR A 69 -8.17 -11.52 10.02
N LEU A 70 -9.07 -10.77 10.66
CA LEU A 70 -8.95 -9.32 10.83
C LEU A 70 -8.26 -8.91 12.14
N GLY A 71 -8.10 -9.84 13.09
CA GLY A 71 -7.51 -9.56 14.41
C GLY A 71 -8.09 -8.32 15.07
N ASP A 72 -7.20 -7.46 15.58
CA ASP A 72 -7.56 -6.26 16.32
C ASP A 72 -8.33 -5.23 15.48
N THR A 73 -8.29 -5.32 14.15
CA THR A 73 -9.03 -4.42 13.26
C THR A 73 -10.50 -4.79 13.09
N TYR A 74 -10.91 -5.98 13.53
CA TYR A 74 -12.27 -6.49 13.37
C TYR A 74 -13.34 -5.50 13.87
N GLY A 75 -13.19 -5.00 15.09
CA GLY A 75 -14.16 -4.08 15.69
C GLY A 75 -14.27 -2.76 14.92
N ALA A 76 -13.12 -2.17 14.55
CA ALA A 76 -13.06 -0.92 13.81
C ALA A 76 -13.65 -1.06 12.39
N ILE A 77 -13.49 -2.22 11.74
CA ILE A 77 -14.13 -2.51 10.44
C ILE A 77 -15.64 -2.63 10.60
N CYS A 78 -16.13 -3.35 11.62
CA CYS A 78 -17.57 -3.45 11.89
C CYS A 78 -18.21 -2.07 12.08
N GLU A 79 -17.54 -1.22 12.86
CA GLU A 79 -17.98 0.14 13.13
C GLU A 79 -17.96 0.99 11.85
N ALA A 80 -16.88 0.91 11.05
CA ALA A 80 -16.76 1.62 9.78
C ALA A 80 -17.90 1.28 8.82
N LEU A 81 -18.21 -0.02 8.72
CA LEU A 81 -19.30 -0.55 7.89
C LEU A 81 -20.69 -0.17 8.41
N GLY A 82 -20.78 0.40 9.62
CA GLY A 82 -22.04 0.79 10.25
C GLY A 82 -22.89 -0.38 10.70
N LEU A 83 -22.27 -1.53 10.98
CA LEU A 83 -22.99 -2.71 11.38
C LEU A 83 -23.48 -2.53 12.82
N THR A 84 -24.80 -2.52 13.00
CA THR A 84 -25.42 -2.65 14.32
C THR A 84 -25.30 -4.10 14.77
N SER A 85 -25.03 -4.34 16.05
CA SER A 85 -24.98 -5.68 16.65
C SER A 85 -26.34 -6.39 16.51
N SER A 86 -26.58 -7.02 15.35
CA SER A 86 -27.76 -7.84 15.11
C SER A 86 -27.35 -9.31 15.15
N PRO A 87 -27.87 -10.12 16.09
CA PRO A 87 -27.59 -11.55 16.16
C PRO A 87 -28.00 -12.31 14.90
N SER A 88 -28.92 -11.78 14.08
CA SER A 88 -29.47 -12.47 12.90
C SER A 88 -28.57 -12.42 11.65
N GLN A 89 -27.61 -11.49 11.58
CA GLN A 89 -26.62 -11.41 10.50
C GLN A 89 -25.25 -10.97 11.03
N PRO A 90 -24.47 -11.90 11.62
CA PRO A 90 -23.15 -11.56 12.15
C PRO A 90 -22.19 -11.18 11.03
N PHE A 91 -21.34 -10.20 11.31
CA PHE A 91 -20.25 -9.81 10.41
C PHE A 91 -19.29 -10.99 10.21
N SER A 92 -19.05 -11.33 8.95
CA SER A 92 -18.11 -12.39 8.57
C SER A 92 -16.92 -11.76 7.84
N PRO A 93 -15.69 -11.91 8.37
CA PRO A 93 -14.47 -11.48 7.67
C PRO A 93 -14.36 -12.09 6.27
N LYS A 94 -14.75 -13.36 6.11
CA LYS A 94 -14.79 -14.03 4.81
C LYS A 94 -15.71 -13.29 3.84
N LYS A 95 -16.95 -12.99 4.24
CA LYS A 95 -17.89 -12.23 3.39
C LYS A 95 -17.38 -10.82 3.07
N PHE A 96 -16.73 -10.15 4.03
CA PHE A 96 -16.10 -8.86 3.79
C PHE A 96 -15.05 -8.92 2.66
N TYR A 97 -14.19 -9.94 2.68
CA TYR A 97 -13.22 -10.12 1.59
C TYR A 97 -13.85 -10.62 0.29
N GLU A 98 -14.98 -11.34 0.33
CA GLU A 98 -15.76 -11.68 -0.88
C GLU A 98 -16.34 -10.40 -1.52
N GLU A 99 -16.81 -9.46 -0.70
CA GLU A 99 -17.27 -8.13 -1.13
C GLU A 99 -16.12 -7.27 -1.67
N ILE A 100 -14.93 -7.34 -1.09
CA ILE A 100 -13.73 -6.74 -1.71
C ILE A 100 -13.48 -7.38 -3.06
N ASN A 101 -13.43 -8.71 -3.10
CA ASN A 101 -13.08 -9.50 -4.28
C ASN A 101 -13.95 -9.18 -5.50
N SER A 102 -15.27 -9.04 -5.29
CA SER A 102 -16.22 -8.73 -6.37
C SER A 102 -16.10 -7.30 -6.92
N ARG A 103 -15.41 -6.40 -6.21
CA ARG A 103 -15.23 -4.98 -6.59
C ARG A 103 -13.79 -4.65 -7.00
N ILE A 104 -12.90 -5.63 -7.04
CA ILE A 104 -11.54 -5.41 -7.56
C ILE A 104 -11.67 -5.05 -9.06
N PRO A 105 -11.04 -3.96 -9.52
CA PRO A 105 -11.09 -3.60 -10.93
C PRO A 105 -10.33 -4.65 -11.76
N ASN A 106 -10.88 -5.02 -12.91
CA ASN A 106 -10.25 -5.99 -13.80
C ASN A 106 -9.07 -5.40 -14.60
N THR A 107 -8.98 -4.08 -14.69
CA THR A 107 -7.95 -3.36 -15.43
C THR A 107 -7.38 -2.21 -14.60
N THR A 108 -6.19 -1.76 -14.97
CA THR A 108 -5.52 -0.62 -14.34
C THR A 108 -4.92 0.33 -15.38
N SER A 109 -4.31 1.43 -14.94
CA SER A 109 -3.55 2.36 -15.77
C SER A 109 -2.44 3.05 -14.97
N PRO A 110 -1.44 3.68 -15.62
CA PRO A 110 -0.39 4.44 -14.93
C PRO A 110 -0.92 5.57 -14.02
N ARG A 111 -2.14 6.08 -14.27
CA ARG A 111 -2.79 7.08 -13.41
C ARG A 111 -3.12 6.55 -12.01
N GLN A 112 -3.13 5.23 -11.84
CA GLN A 112 -3.41 4.53 -10.59
C GLN A 112 -2.14 4.12 -9.83
N ILE A 113 -0.96 4.55 -10.27
CA ILE A 113 0.26 4.37 -9.47
C ILE A 113 0.08 5.16 -8.16
N PRO A 114 0.26 4.53 -6.98
CA PRO A 114 0.20 5.24 -5.72
C PRO A 114 1.40 6.17 -5.57
N LYS A 115 1.15 7.37 -5.05
CA LYS A 115 2.17 8.31 -4.60
C LYS A 115 2.53 8.01 -3.13
N PRO A 116 3.69 8.46 -2.62
CA PRO A 116 4.05 8.24 -1.23
C PRO A 116 3.01 8.74 -0.22
N ARG A 117 2.35 9.86 -0.51
CA ARG A 117 1.21 10.38 0.29
C ARG A 117 0.01 9.44 0.38
N ASP A 118 -0.16 8.50 -0.55
CA ASP A 118 -1.20 7.48 -0.46
C ASP A 118 -0.84 6.41 0.58
N PHE A 119 0.45 6.21 0.89
CA PHE A 119 0.93 5.32 1.97
C PHE A 119 1.06 6.00 3.33
N ALA A 120 1.27 7.32 3.35
CA ALA A 120 1.57 8.04 4.58
C ALA A 120 0.52 7.92 5.71
N PRO A 121 -0.81 7.91 5.43
CA PRO A 121 -1.80 7.68 6.49
C PRO A 121 -1.66 6.30 7.14
N TYR A 122 -1.03 5.36 6.46
CA TYR A 122 -1.03 3.93 6.74
C TYR A 122 0.27 3.44 7.39
N ARG A 123 1.41 3.98 6.96
CA ARG A 123 2.75 3.54 7.37
C ARG A 123 3.46 4.65 8.13
N LYS A 124 3.00 4.88 9.37
CA LYS A 124 3.57 5.90 10.28
C LYS A 124 4.83 5.43 11.01
N ASP A 125 5.10 4.14 10.96
CA ASP A 125 6.28 3.45 11.51
C ASP A 125 7.53 3.62 10.63
N VAL A 126 7.70 4.80 10.04
CA VAL A 126 8.85 5.15 9.18
C VAL A 126 9.63 6.33 9.75
N GLU A 127 10.83 6.56 9.22
CA GLU A 127 11.60 7.76 9.52
C GLU A 127 10.88 9.02 9.03
N GLU A 128 10.75 10.04 9.89
CA GLU A 128 10.15 11.34 9.56
C GLU A 128 8.78 11.16 8.86
N PRO A 129 7.79 10.53 9.54
CA PRO A 129 6.51 10.15 8.93
C PRO A 129 5.68 11.34 8.42
N GLU A 130 5.96 12.54 8.93
CA GLU A 130 5.38 13.81 8.46
C GLU A 130 5.94 14.27 7.10
N LYS A 131 7.11 13.75 6.68
CA LYS A 131 7.71 14.06 5.37
C LYS A 131 7.20 13.08 4.32
N ILE A 132 6.05 13.42 3.74
CA ILE A 132 5.27 12.54 2.85
C ILE A 132 5.54 12.75 1.35
N TYR A 133 6.34 13.75 1.00
CA TYR A 133 6.68 14.06 -0.40
C TYR A 133 8.10 13.64 -0.69
N PHE A 134 8.29 12.88 -1.77
CA PHE A 134 9.61 12.59 -2.29
C PHE A 134 10.20 13.88 -2.89
N TYR A 135 11.47 14.17 -2.57
CA TYR A 135 12.16 15.38 -3.01
C TYR A 135 13.40 15.09 -3.87
N ASP A 136 14.21 14.11 -3.51
CA ASP A 136 15.46 13.84 -4.25
C ASP A 136 16.13 12.52 -3.86
N TRP A 137 17.25 12.24 -4.52
CA TRP A 137 18.23 11.24 -4.14
C TRP A 137 19.49 11.91 -3.59
N ARG A 138 20.11 11.29 -2.59
CA ARG A 138 21.38 11.76 -2.02
C ARG A 138 22.42 10.65 -2.06
N ASP A 139 23.46 10.83 -2.87
CA ASP A 139 24.64 9.98 -2.83
C ASP A 139 25.45 10.27 -1.55
N ASN A 140 25.50 9.30 -0.65
CA ASN A 140 26.22 9.43 0.60
C ASN A 140 27.73 9.19 0.44
N THR A 141 28.17 8.56 -0.64
CA THR A 141 29.59 8.30 -0.93
C THR A 141 30.36 9.61 -1.14
N ILE A 142 29.77 10.55 -1.89
CA ILE A 142 30.34 11.89 -2.10
C ILE A 142 30.58 12.64 -0.79
N ARG A 143 29.76 12.36 0.24
CA ARG A 143 29.79 13.05 1.54
C ARG A 143 30.58 12.30 2.62
N GLY A 144 31.05 11.08 2.34
CA GLY A 144 31.62 10.20 3.37
C GLY A 144 30.60 9.65 4.37
N ASP A 145 29.32 9.66 4.03
CA ASP A 145 28.21 9.20 4.87
C ASP A 145 27.74 7.78 4.50
N LYS A 146 26.82 7.23 5.30
CA LYS A 146 26.13 5.96 5.01
C LYS A 146 24.61 6.11 5.02
N VAL A 147 23.95 5.44 4.07
CA VAL A 147 22.48 5.33 4.07
C VAL A 147 22.01 4.63 5.35
N ARG A 148 20.98 5.21 6.00
CA ARG A 148 20.44 4.69 7.25
C ARG A 148 19.44 3.54 6.99
N PRO A 149 19.40 2.50 7.85
CA PRO A 149 18.40 1.43 7.73
C PRO A 149 16.95 1.93 7.75
N LYS A 150 16.62 2.94 8.56
CA LYS A 150 15.27 3.51 8.60
C LYS A 150 14.88 4.23 7.29
N ASN A 151 15.84 4.89 6.64
CA ASN A 151 15.64 5.50 5.33
C ASN A 151 15.37 4.44 4.27
N LEU A 152 16.16 3.35 4.25
CA LEU A 152 15.95 2.20 3.37
C LEU A 152 14.57 1.55 3.59
N ALA A 153 14.14 1.41 4.84
CA ALA A 153 12.82 0.90 5.16
C ALA A 153 11.73 1.78 4.54
N LYS A 154 11.81 3.11 4.72
CA LYS A 154 10.87 4.05 4.10
C LYS A 154 10.88 3.97 2.58
N THR A 155 12.07 3.91 1.94
CA THR A 155 12.21 3.71 0.48
C THR A 155 11.47 2.46 0.02
N LYS A 156 11.73 1.31 0.66
CA LYS A 156 11.08 0.04 0.32
C LYS A 156 9.57 0.13 0.47
N GLN A 157 9.12 0.69 1.58
CA GLN A 157 7.71 0.75 1.93
C GLN A 157 6.92 1.69 1.02
N TRP A 158 7.45 2.88 0.71
CA TRP A 158 6.69 3.95 0.05
C TRP A 158 6.98 4.12 -1.44
N LEU A 159 8.12 3.64 -1.94
CA LEU A 159 8.51 3.77 -3.35
C LEU A 159 8.45 2.42 -4.06
N SER A 160 9.49 1.60 -3.93
CA SER A 160 9.55 0.26 -4.54
C SER A 160 10.66 -0.60 -3.92
N GLU A 161 10.56 -1.92 -4.10
CA GLU A 161 11.64 -2.86 -3.78
C GLU A 161 12.90 -2.58 -4.62
N GLU A 162 12.73 -2.18 -5.88
CA GLU A 162 13.84 -1.83 -6.77
C GLU A 162 14.61 -0.60 -6.27
N ALA A 163 13.90 0.48 -5.90
CA ALA A 163 14.52 1.66 -5.33
C ALA A 163 15.29 1.34 -4.04
N TYR A 164 14.73 0.46 -3.19
CA TYR A 164 15.42 -0.03 -1.99
C TYR A 164 16.73 -0.75 -2.33
N LYS A 165 16.70 -1.68 -3.30
CA LYS A 165 17.90 -2.42 -3.73
C LYS A 165 18.96 -1.46 -4.25
N MET A 166 18.59 -0.53 -5.12
CA MET A 166 19.53 0.47 -5.64
C MET A 166 20.11 1.36 -4.53
N CYS A 167 19.27 1.88 -3.63
CA CYS A 167 19.73 2.69 -2.51
C CYS A 167 20.71 1.96 -1.61
N LYS A 168 20.45 0.69 -1.33
CA LYS A 168 21.33 -0.16 -0.53
C LYS A 168 22.65 -0.43 -1.24
N THR A 169 22.63 -0.75 -2.53
CA THR A 169 23.82 -1.07 -3.33
C THR A 169 24.72 0.14 -3.53
N TYR A 170 24.14 1.29 -3.89
CA TYR A 170 24.89 2.49 -4.27
C TYR A 170 25.05 3.50 -3.13
N ASN A 171 24.67 3.13 -1.90
CA ASN A 171 24.77 4.02 -0.73
C ASN A 171 24.00 5.34 -0.93
N ILE A 172 22.80 5.27 -1.50
CA ILE A 172 21.94 6.43 -1.79
C ILE A 172 20.81 6.51 -0.75
N SER A 173 20.48 7.72 -0.31
CA SER A 173 19.29 7.98 0.51
C SER A 173 18.16 8.58 -0.31
N SER A 174 16.92 8.15 -0.05
CA SER A 174 15.74 8.88 -0.49
C SER A 174 15.57 10.12 0.39
N CYS A 175 15.37 11.29 -0.23
CA CYS A 175 15.13 12.55 0.45
C CYS A 175 13.63 12.86 0.45
N TRP A 176 13.15 13.32 1.61
CA TRP A 176 11.73 13.55 1.86
C TRP A 176 11.49 14.96 2.40
N THR A 177 10.31 15.51 2.15
CA THR A 177 9.88 16.82 2.62
C THR A 177 8.41 16.80 3.06
N ALA A 178 8.04 17.70 3.97
CA ALA A 178 6.65 17.97 4.34
C ALA A 178 6.03 19.08 3.46
N ASP A 179 6.85 19.77 2.68
CA ASP A 179 6.45 20.87 1.80
C ASP A 179 6.02 20.34 0.41
N PRO A 180 4.71 20.40 0.06
CA PRO A 180 4.21 19.88 -1.22
C PRO A 180 4.78 20.60 -2.43
N SER A 181 5.21 21.86 -2.29
CA SER A 181 5.79 22.64 -3.41
C SER A 181 7.13 22.08 -3.88
N LYS A 182 7.76 21.23 -3.05
CA LYS A 182 9.02 20.56 -3.33
C LYS A 182 8.84 19.12 -3.80
N GLU A 183 7.60 18.62 -3.94
CA GLU A 183 7.37 17.26 -4.45
C GLU A 183 7.98 17.12 -5.85
N LYS A 184 8.90 16.17 -6.01
CA LYS A 184 9.39 15.74 -7.32
C LYS A 184 8.71 14.44 -7.73
N GLU A 185 8.56 14.25 -9.03
CA GLU A 185 8.14 12.97 -9.56
C GLU A 185 9.17 11.89 -9.20
N PHE A 186 8.69 10.76 -8.70
CA PHE A 186 9.55 9.64 -8.39
C PHE A 186 10.12 9.05 -9.67
N THR A 187 11.45 8.96 -9.69
CA THR A 187 12.20 8.19 -10.68
C THR A 187 13.23 7.37 -9.91
N LEU A 188 13.63 6.22 -10.47
CA LEU A 188 14.69 5.42 -9.86
C LEU A 188 15.97 6.25 -9.72
N PRO A 189 16.76 6.04 -8.65
CA PRO A 189 18.02 6.73 -8.48
C PRO A 189 18.93 6.46 -9.68
N ARG A 190 19.62 7.51 -10.16
CA ARG A 190 20.59 7.44 -11.27
C ARG A 190 22.01 7.50 -10.73
#